data_AF-A0A8S9WIK4-F1
#
_entry.id   AF-A0A8S9WIK4-F1
#
_cell.length_a   1.000
_cell.length_b   1.000
_cell.length_c   1.000
_cell.angle_alpha   90.00
_cell.angle_beta   90.00
_cell.angle_gamma   90.00
#
_symmetry.space_group_name_H-M   'P 1'
#
loop_
_entity.id
_entity.type
_entity.pdbx_description
1 polymer ?
#
loop_
_entity_poly.entity_id
_entity_poly.type
_entity_poly.pdbx_seq_one_letter_code
_entity_poly.pdbx_strand_id
1 'polypeptide(L)'
;LYLLILLLGMIFGLVFVLYNKALLVEEVSRVTPLFYLSPLFVLMLSTLFLGEHLPPKSYIGIGLMVLSAILVSFRWPERKSFAVSPALFMILFLDLLIACKDVIAKFLFSYIDYWTYLFWFVLGNIVIRPFLLFLPDIKIRFIADMKSLKPKIYLICFINSTLAWVGFVFYYDAVSRTYVSLVSAIPSTQPFFVFLFAIVLGVFYPELIKENIDEKSAVVIKGIAAVMVLAGTYLIVA
;
A
#
# COMPACT_ATOMS: atom_id res chain seq x y z
N LEU A 1 -1.64 -26.82 2.12
CA LEU A 1 -0.93 -25.60 1.67
C LEU A 1 -1.78 -24.77 0.70
N TYR A 2 -2.18 -25.31 -0.45
CA TYR A 2 -2.94 -24.57 -1.47
C TYR A 2 -4.28 -24.01 -0.98
N LEU A 3 -5.06 -24.80 -0.23
CA LEU A 3 -6.32 -24.33 0.37
C LEU A 3 -6.09 -23.15 1.34
N LEU A 4 -5.00 -23.18 2.11
CA LEU A 4 -4.65 -22.07 3.00
C LEU A 4 -4.37 -20.79 2.21
N ILE A 5 -3.65 -20.89 1.09
CA ILE A 5 -3.34 -19.75 0.22
C ILE A 5 -4.62 -19.21 -0.43
N LEU A 6 -5.50 -20.10 -0.88
CA LEU A 6 -6.79 -19.73 -1.43
C LEU A 6 -7.63 -18.96 -0.40
N LEU A 7 -7.73 -19.48 0.83
CA LEU A 7 -8.45 -18.82 1.93
C LEU A 7 -7.81 -17.47 2.30
N LEU A 8 -6.47 -17.39 2.34
CA LEU A 8 -5.75 -16.14 2.56
C LEU A 8 -6.10 -15.11 1.48
N GLY A 9 -6.16 -15.54 0.22
CA GLY A 9 -6.60 -14.72 -0.91
C GLY A 9 -8.06 -14.25 -0.78
N MET A 10 -8.96 -15.11 -0.33
CA MET A 10 -10.36 -14.75 -0.10
C MET A 10 -10.50 -13.71 1.02
N ILE A 11 -9.82 -13.93 2.15
CA ILE A 11 -9.81 -12.97 3.26
C ILE A 11 -9.28 -11.62 2.78
N PHE A 12 -8.15 -11.61 2.06
CA PHE A 12 -7.56 -10.37 1.56
C PHE A 12 -8.41 -9.67 0.49
N GLY A 13 -9.17 -10.44 -0.31
CA GLY A 13 -10.15 -9.87 -1.23
C GLY A 13 -11.24 -9.06 -0.51
N LEU A 14 -11.62 -9.47 0.70
CA LEU A 14 -12.58 -8.75 1.56
C LEU A 14 -11.95 -7.57 2.31
N VAL A 15 -10.65 -7.64 2.63
CA VAL A 15 -9.90 -6.51 3.23
C VAL A 15 -10.02 -5.24 2.38
N PHE A 16 -10.08 -5.38 1.06
CA PHE A 16 -10.26 -4.24 0.16
C PHE A 16 -11.63 -3.54 0.34
N VAL A 17 -12.67 -4.23 0.80
CA VAL A 17 -13.97 -3.61 1.12
C VAL A 17 -13.84 -2.70 2.33
N LEU A 18 -13.11 -3.15 3.35
CA LEU A 18 -12.81 -2.35 4.53
C LEU A 18 -11.95 -1.13 4.18
N TYR A 19 -10.98 -1.28 3.28
CA TYR A 19 -10.19 -0.16 2.74
C TYR A 19 -11.10 0.90 2.12
N ASN A 20 -12.00 0.50 1.21
CA ASN A 20 -12.94 1.45 0.59
C ASN A 20 -13.87 2.11 1.63
N LYS A 21 -14.30 1.36 2.65
CA LYS A 21 -15.10 1.92 3.74
C LYS A 21 -14.34 2.96 4.56
N ALA A 22 -13.06 2.73 4.84
CA ALA A 22 -12.22 3.72 5.53
C ALA A 22 -12.12 5.04 4.74
N LEU A 23 -12.00 4.96 3.41
CA LEU A 23 -12.01 6.13 2.52
C LEU A 23 -13.36 6.85 2.43
N LEU A 24 -14.47 6.21 2.83
CA LEU A 24 -15.78 6.86 2.92
C LEU A 24 -16.00 7.56 4.27
N VAL A 25 -15.28 7.16 5.31
CA VAL A 25 -15.39 7.71 6.67
C VAL A 25 -14.43 8.89 6.88
N GLU A 26 -13.29 8.89 6.19
CA GLU A 26 -12.22 9.85 6.40
C GLU A 26 -11.61 10.31 5.07
N GLU A 27 -11.08 11.53 5.05
CA GLU A 27 -10.35 12.07 3.91
C GLU A 27 -9.11 11.22 3.56
N VAL A 28 -8.90 11.00 2.26
CA VAL A 28 -7.76 10.25 1.71
C VAL A 28 -6.42 10.77 2.30
N SER A 29 -6.27 12.08 2.44
CA SER A 29 -5.08 12.75 3.01
C SER A 29 -4.74 12.34 4.44
N ARG A 30 -5.73 11.90 5.24
CA ARG A 30 -5.55 11.41 6.61
C ARG A 30 -5.41 9.90 6.67
N VAL A 31 -6.02 9.20 5.72
CA VAL A 31 -5.98 7.74 5.61
C VAL A 31 -4.65 7.24 5.04
N THR A 32 -4.16 7.86 3.97
CA THR A 32 -2.96 7.42 3.24
C THR A 32 -1.69 7.38 4.12
N PRO A 33 -1.37 8.38 4.97
CA PRO A 33 -0.19 8.32 5.82
C PRO A 33 -0.17 7.11 6.76
N LEU A 34 -1.34 6.67 7.23
CA LEU A 34 -1.46 5.58 8.19
C LEU A 34 -1.05 4.23 7.56
N PHE A 35 -1.34 4.03 6.27
CA PHE A 35 -0.92 2.82 5.54
C PHE A 35 0.59 2.59 5.50
N TYR A 36 1.38 3.66 5.66
CA TYR A 36 2.84 3.54 5.71
C TYR A 36 3.36 2.98 7.04
N LEU A 37 2.47 2.70 8.00
CA LEU A 37 2.82 1.97 9.22
C LEU A 37 2.86 0.45 9.02
N SER A 38 2.28 -0.07 7.93
CA SER A 38 2.28 -1.51 7.63
C SER A 38 3.65 -2.19 7.70
N PRO A 39 4.76 -1.61 7.19
CA PRO A 39 6.10 -2.21 7.29
C PRO A 39 6.59 -2.39 8.73
N LEU A 40 6.14 -1.56 9.67
CA LEU A 40 6.47 -1.72 11.10
C LEU A 40 5.79 -2.96 11.68
N PHE A 41 4.54 -3.22 11.29
CA PHE A 41 3.87 -4.47 11.65
C PHE A 41 4.53 -5.68 11.00
N VAL A 42 4.97 -5.58 9.72
CA VAL A 42 5.72 -6.65 9.06
C VAL A 42 7.01 -6.94 9.80
N LEU A 43 7.78 -5.90 10.16
CA LEU A 43 9.01 -6.04 10.94
C LEU A 43 8.77 -6.72 12.29
N MET A 44 7.76 -6.28 13.04
CA MET A 44 7.41 -6.89 14.33
C MET A 44 6.98 -8.35 14.19
N LEU A 45 6.11 -8.67 13.22
CA LEU A 45 5.61 -10.03 13.04
C LEU A 45 6.67 -10.98 12.45
N SER A 46 7.51 -10.51 11.53
CA SER A 46 8.59 -11.32 10.93
C SER A 46 9.69 -11.64 11.93
N THR A 47 10.09 -10.68 12.78
CA THR A 47 11.04 -10.95 13.87
C THR A 47 10.48 -11.98 14.87
N LEU A 48 9.19 -11.90 15.22
CA LEU A 48 8.54 -12.80 16.17
C LEU A 48 8.30 -14.21 15.61
N PHE A 49 7.77 -14.34 14.39
CA PHE A 49 7.31 -15.62 13.84
C PHE A 49 8.30 -16.28 12.89
N LEU A 50 9.16 -15.52 12.21
CA LEU A 50 10.14 -16.05 11.26
C LEU A 50 11.57 -16.01 11.80
N GLY A 51 11.79 -15.33 12.94
CA GLY A 51 13.13 -15.13 13.49
C GLY A 51 14.01 -14.24 12.61
N GLU A 52 13.42 -13.30 11.85
CA GLU A 52 14.20 -12.34 11.06
C GLU A 52 15.03 -11.46 12.00
N HIS A 53 16.34 -11.45 11.83
CA HIS A 53 17.26 -10.56 12.53
C HIS A 53 18.00 -9.69 11.52
N LEU A 54 17.69 -8.40 11.55
CA LEU A 54 18.31 -7.42 10.67
C LEU A 54 19.53 -6.79 11.32
N PRO A 55 20.50 -6.27 10.55
CA PRO A 55 21.56 -5.46 11.13
C PRO A 55 20.95 -4.13 11.66
N PRO A 56 21.52 -3.52 12.72
CA PRO A 56 21.01 -2.28 13.33
C PRO A 56 20.71 -1.15 12.34
N LYS A 57 21.53 -1.00 11.29
CA LYS A 57 21.35 -0.03 10.21
C LYS A 57 20.00 -0.17 9.48
N SER A 58 19.54 -1.39 9.26
CA SER A 58 18.29 -1.64 8.53
C SER A 58 17.06 -1.21 9.33
N TYR A 59 17.07 -1.36 10.65
CA TYR A 59 15.98 -0.84 11.50
C TYR A 59 15.84 0.68 11.38
N ILE A 60 16.98 1.39 11.38
CA ILE A 60 17.01 2.84 11.17
C ILE A 60 16.51 3.17 9.76
N GLY A 61 16.95 2.42 8.75
CA GLY A 61 16.53 2.61 7.36
C GLY A 61 15.02 2.46 7.16
N ILE A 62 14.42 1.40 7.71
CA ILE A 62 12.96 1.18 7.70
C ILE A 62 12.25 2.34 8.39
N GLY A 63 12.72 2.75 9.56
CA GLY A 63 12.15 3.88 10.31
C GLY A 63 12.17 5.19 9.51
N LEU A 64 13.30 5.52 8.88
CA LEU A 64 13.42 6.71 8.03
C LEU A 64 12.45 6.66 6.84
N MET A 65 12.29 5.51 6.20
CA MET A 65 11.39 5.34 5.05
C MET A 65 9.92 5.50 5.47
N VAL A 66 9.50 4.88 6.57
CA VAL A 66 8.14 5.04 7.10
C VAL A 66 7.87 6.50 7.49
N LEU A 67 8.79 7.13 8.23
CA LEU A 67 8.65 8.53 8.63
C LEU A 67 8.59 9.47 7.44
N SER A 68 9.41 9.23 6.41
CA SER A 68 9.40 10.03 5.18
C SER A 68 8.06 9.95 4.45
N ALA A 69 7.47 8.75 4.37
CA ALA A 69 6.20 8.52 3.71
C ALA A 69 5.07 9.25 4.43
N ILE A 70 5.03 9.15 5.76
CA ILE A 70 4.08 9.88 6.61
C ILE A 70 4.27 11.39 6.41
N LEU A 71 5.50 11.88 6.43
CA LEU A 71 5.82 13.29 6.33
C LEU A 71 5.40 13.90 4.97
N VAL A 72 5.59 13.18 3.86
CA VAL A 72 5.15 13.62 2.52
C VAL A 72 3.64 13.57 2.37
N SER A 73 3.00 12.54 2.93
CA SER A 73 1.56 12.32 2.77
C SER A 73 0.72 13.14 3.74
N PHE A 74 1.29 13.57 4.87
CA PHE A 74 0.57 14.38 5.85
C PHE A 74 0.40 15.81 5.35
N ARG A 75 -0.86 16.21 5.09
CA ARG A 75 -1.19 17.62 4.85
C ARG A 75 -1.41 18.31 6.19
N TRP A 76 -0.62 19.34 6.47
CA TRP A 76 -0.78 20.15 7.68
C TRP A 76 -2.15 20.84 7.65
N PRO A 77 -3.02 20.62 8.64
CA PRO A 77 -4.34 21.25 8.64
C PRO A 77 -4.19 22.76 8.87
N GLU A 78 -4.75 23.57 7.96
CA GLU A 78 -4.66 25.04 7.99
C GLU A 78 -5.32 25.68 9.23
N ARG A 79 -6.20 24.96 9.94
CA ARG A 79 -6.76 25.27 11.27
C ARG A 79 -7.83 24.23 11.58
N LYS A 80 -7.49 23.18 12.33
CA LYS A 80 -8.41 22.40 13.18
C LYS A 80 -7.62 21.35 13.96
N SER A 81 -8.06 21.14 15.21
CA SER A 81 -7.54 20.24 16.24
C SER A 81 -6.88 18.95 15.71
N PHE A 82 -5.83 18.48 16.41
CA PHE A 82 -5.22 17.15 16.31
C PHE A 82 -6.20 16.02 16.73
N ALA A 83 -7.41 16.03 16.18
CA ALA A 83 -8.37 14.97 16.41
C ALA A 83 -7.86 13.68 15.75
N VAL A 84 -7.87 12.59 16.51
CA VAL A 84 -7.60 11.25 15.98
C VAL A 84 -8.65 10.93 14.90
N SER A 85 -8.23 10.37 13.77
CA SER A 85 -9.16 9.98 12.71
C SER A 85 -10.12 8.90 13.26
N PRO A 86 -11.45 9.07 13.11
CA PRO A 86 -12.41 7.98 13.34
C PRO A 86 -12.07 6.66 12.61
N ALA A 87 -11.33 6.72 11.51
CA ALA A 87 -10.89 5.55 10.75
C ALA A 87 -9.55 4.97 11.23
N LEU A 88 -8.86 5.57 12.22
CA LEU A 88 -7.53 5.14 12.65
C LEU A 88 -7.48 3.65 13.00
N PHE A 89 -8.36 3.19 13.88
CA PHE A 89 -8.40 1.78 14.29
C PHE A 89 -8.73 0.85 13.13
N MET A 90 -9.59 1.28 12.20
CA MET A 90 -9.89 0.49 11.01
C MET A 90 -8.63 0.34 10.15
N ILE A 91 -7.87 1.41 9.94
CA ILE A 91 -6.67 1.39 9.09
C ILE A 91 -5.54 0.59 9.74
N LEU A 92 -5.28 0.78 11.03
CA LEU A 92 -4.29 -0.02 11.76
C LEU A 92 -4.60 -1.52 11.70
N PHE A 93 -5.89 -1.87 11.78
CA PHE A 93 -6.31 -3.25 11.59
C PHE A 93 -6.05 -3.75 10.16
N LEU A 94 -6.28 -2.92 9.14
CA LEU A 94 -5.94 -3.26 7.75
C LEU A 94 -4.44 -3.45 7.56
N ASP A 95 -3.61 -2.58 8.13
CA ASP A 95 -2.16 -2.67 8.06
C ASP A 95 -1.65 -3.94 8.73
N LEU A 96 -2.26 -4.33 9.85
CA LEU A 96 -1.97 -5.60 10.52
C LEU A 96 -2.35 -6.79 9.62
N LEU A 97 -3.51 -6.77 8.96
CA LEU A 97 -3.90 -7.85 8.04
C LEU A 97 -2.99 -7.94 6.81
N ILE A 98 -2.54 -6.80 6.28
CA ILE A 98 -1.54 -6.75 5.20
C ILE A 98 -0.22 -7.35 5.67
N ALA A 99 0.23 -6.99 6.88
CA ALA A 99 1.47 -7.50 7.44
C ALA A 99 1.41 -9.01 7.70
N CYS A 100 0.31 -9.49 8.29
CA CYS A 100 0.05 -10.92 8.48
C CYS A 100 0.10 -11.67 7.14
N LYS A 101 -0.53 -11.15 6.08
CA LYS A 101 -0.48 -11.74 4.74
C LYS A 101 0.97 -11.90 4.27
N ASP A 102 1.79 -10.87 4.41
CA ASP A 102 3.17 -10.89 3.89
C ASP A 102 4.09 -11.81 4.69
N VAL A 103 3.94 -11.84 6.01
CA VAL A 103 4.68 -12.78 6.87
C VAL A 103 4.27 -14.22 6.59
N ILE A 104 2.96 -14.49 6.43
CA ILE A 104 2.48 -15.82 6.01
C ILE A 104 3.03 -16.17 4.63
N ALA A 105 3.00 -15.25 3.66
CA ALA A 105 3.54 -15.48 2.33
C ALA A 105 5.04 -15.86 2.39
N LYS A 106 5.83 -15.10 3.16
CA LYS A 106 7.25 -15.38 3.36
C LYS A 106 7.49 -16.74 3.97
N PHE A 107 6.71 -17.13 4.97
CA PHE A 107 6.78 -18.47 5.56
C PHE A 107 6.47 -19.57 4.53
N LEU A 108 5.45 -19.36 3.70
CA LEU A 108 5.03 -20.33 2.68
C LEU A 108 6.10 -20.51 1.58
N PHE A 109 6.90 -19.49 1.29
CA PHE A 109 7.98 -19.58 0.32
C PHE A 109 9.11 -20.54 0.71
N SER A 110 9.16 -20.99 1.96
CA SER A 110 10.03 -22.10 2.38
C SER A 110 9.57 -23.46 1.86
N TYR A 111 8.32 -23.57 1.37
CA TYR A 111 7.70 -24.83 0.95
C TYR A 111 7.25 -24.83 -0.52
N ILE A 112 6.98 -23.66 -1.10
CA ILE A 112 6.51 -23.50 -2.49
C ILE A 112 7.17 -22.30 -3.15
N ASP A 113 7.19 -22.29 -4.47
CA ASP A 113 7.61 -21.13 -5.25
C ASP A 113 6.55 -20.00 -5.20
N TYR A 114 6.99 -18.78 -5.47
CA TYR A 114 6.12 -17.60 -5.41
C TYR A 114 5.09 -17.57 -6.54
N TRP A 115 5.31 -18.21 -7.69
CA TRP A 115 4.32 -18.27 -8.78
C TRP A 115 3.13 -19.11 -8.36
N THR A 116 3.38 -20.28 -7.76
CA THR A 116 2.34 -21.14 -7.21
C THR A 116 1.55 -20.42 -6.12
N TYR A 117 2.22 -19.70 -5.22
CA TYR A 117 1.55 -18.86 -4.22
C TYR A 117 0.66 -17.79 -4.87
N LEU A 118 1.21 -17.01 -5.80
CA LEU A 118 0.49 -15.94 -6.48
C LEU A 118 -0.75 -16.48 -7.19
N PHE A 119 -0.62 -17.59 -7.91
CA PHE A 119 -1.74 -18.22 -8.62
C PHE A 119 -2.91 -18.52 -7.67
N TRP A 120 -2.66 -19.25 -6.57
CA TRP A 120 -3.71 -19.60 -5.62
C TRP A 120 -4.25 -18.40 -4.85
N PHE A 121 -3.39 -17.42 -4.54
CA PHE A 121 -3.77 -16.20 -3.82
C PHE A 121 -4.66 -15.30 -4.68
N VAL A 122 -4.32 -15.10 -5.95
CA VAL A 122 -5.12 -14.36 -6.93
C VAL A 122 -6.45 -15.07 -7.16
N LEU A 123 -6.43 -16.40 -7.31
CA LEU A 123 -7.65 -17.18 -7.46
C LEU A 123 -8.60 -16.95 -6.28
N GLY A 124 -8.10 -16.99 -5.05
CA GLY A 124 -8.90 -16.68 -3.86
C GLY A 124 -9.49 -15.27 -3.88
N ASN A 125 -8.69 -14.27 -4.28
CA ASN A 125 -9.13 -12.88 -4.42
C ASN A 125 -10.24 -12.71 -5.47
N ILE A 126 -10.16 -13.43 -6.60
CA ILE A 126 -11.17 -13.36 -7.66
C ILE A 126 -12.45 -14.06 -7.22
N VAL A 127 -12.34 -15.24 -6.60
CA VAL A 127 -13.50 -16.05 -6.22
C VAL A 127 -14.38 -15.34 -5.20
N ILE A 128 -13.82 -14.64 -4.21
CA ILE A 128 -14.62 -14.04 -3.13
C ILE A 128 -15.41 -12.79 -3.55
N ARG A 129 -14.91 -11.99 -4.50
CA ARG A 129 -15.51 -10.68 -4.84
C ARG A 129 -16.92 -10.77 -5.45
N PRO A 130 -17.22 -11.71 -6.36
CA PRO A 130 -18.58 -11.93 -6.86
C PRO A 130 -19.60 -12.22 -5.75
N PHE A 131 -19.19 -12.76 -4.60
CA PHE A 131 -20.13 -13.00 -3.50
C PHE A 131 -20.74 -11.70 -2.94
N LEU A 132 -20.07 -10.55 -3.12
CA LEU A 132 -20.64 -9.25 -2.78
C LEU A 132 -21.89 -8.91 -3.63
N LEU A 133 -22.02 -9.49 -4.83
CA LEU A 133 -23.17 -9.30 -5.71
C LEU A 133 -24.40 -10.13 -5.27
N PHE A 134 -24.27 -10.99 -4.26
CA PHE A 134 -25.45 -11.60 -3.62
C PHE A 134 -26.20 -10.61 -2.74
N LEU A 135 -25.57 -9.49 -2.35
CA LEU A 135 -26.25 -8.40 -1.63
C LEU A 135 -27.05 -7.55 -2.63
N PRO A 136 -28.40 -7.50 -2.53
CA PRO A 136 -29.26 -6.88 -3.55
C PRO A 136 -28.90 -5.42 -3.84
N ASP A 137 -28.63 -4.64 -2.79
CA ASP A 137 -28.30 -3.22 -2.92
C ASP A 137 -26.98 -2.99 -3.66
N ILE A 138 -25.97 -3.82 -3.38
CA ILE A 138 -24.66 -3.75 -4.04
C ILE A 138 -24.80 -4.14 -5.51
N LYS A 139 -25.54 -5.21 -5.79
CA LYS A 139 -25.78 -5.69 -7.16
C LYS A 139 -26.45 -4.63 -8.03
N ILE A 140 -27.51 -3.99 -7.53
CA ILE A 140 -28.25 -2.97 -8.28
C ILE A 140 -27.34 -1.78 -8.60
N ARG A 141 -26.60 -1.26 -7.60
CA ARG A 141 -25.66 -0.15 -7.79
C ARG A 141 -24.54 -0.51 -8.76
N PHE A 142 -23.93 -1.68 -8.60
CA PHE A 142 -22.86 -2.17 -9.48
C PHE A 142 -23.32 -2.25 -10.95
N ILE A 143 -24.50 -2.81 -11.21
CA ILE A 143 -25.04 -2.91 -12.59
C ILE A 143 -25.32 -1.52 -13.16
N ALA A 144 -25.86 -0.59 -12.36
CA ALA A 144 -26.13 0.77 -12.78
C ALA A 144 -24.82 1.50 -13.14
N ASP A 145 -23.80 1.40 -12.29
CA ASP A 145 -22.49 2.00 -12.51
C ASP A 145 -21.85 1.43 -13.78
N MET A 146 -21.80 0.10 -13.94
CA MET A 146 -21.20 -0.55 -15.11
C MET A 146 -21.84 -0.13 -16.44
N LYS A 147 -23.17 0.05 -16.47
CA LYS A 147 -23.86 0.52 -17.69
C LYS A 147 -23.56 1.98 -18.03
N SER A 148 -23.19 2.79 -17.04
CA SER A 148 -22.91 4.22 -17.21
C SER A 148 -21.47 4.53 -17.64
N LEU A 149 -20.53 3.58 -17.42
CA LEU A 149 -19.12 3.83 -17.69
C LEU A 149 -18.79 3.82 -19.18
N LYS A 150 -18.01 4.81 -19.60
CA LYS A 150 -17.47 4.91 -20.97
C LYS A 150 -16.39 3.84 -21.20
N PRO A 151 -16.24 3.30 -22.43
CA PRO A 151 -15.20 2.31 -22.77
C PRO A 151 -13.77 2.72 -22.35
N LYS A 152 -13.45 4.02 -22.42
CA LYS A 152 -12.14 4.56 -22.00
C LYS A 152 -11.83 4.30 -20.52
N ILE A 153 -12.83 4.25 -19.65
CA ILE A 153 -12.63 3.99 -18.21
C ILE A 153 -12.20 2.54 -18.00
N TYR A 154 -12.81 1.59 -18.71
CA TYR A 154 -12.39 0.19 -18.66
C TYR A 154 -10.94 0.00 -19.09
N LEU A 155 -10.49 0.71 -20.13
CA LEU A 155 -9.10 0.69 -20.56
C LEU A 155 -8.15 1.23 -19.48
N ILE A 156 -8.49 2.35 -18.84
CA ILE A 156 -7.68 2.93 -17.76
C ILE A 156 -7.62 1.96 -16.56
N CYS A 157 -8.76 1.36 -16.18
CA CYS A 157 -8.81 0.37 -15.10
C CYS A 157 -7.97 -0.86 -15.42
N PHE A 158 -8.00 -1.34 -16.67
CA PHE A 158 -7.18 -2.46 -17.12
C PHE A 158 -5.70 -2.15 -17.00
N ILE A 159 -5.25 -1.01 -17.56
CA ILE A 159 -3.86 -0.55 -17.47
C ILE A 159 -3.41 -0.46 -16.01
N ASN A 160 -4.17 0.24 -15.16
CA ASN A 160 -3.87 0.41 -13.75
C ASN A 160 -3.76 -0.94 -13.01
N SER A 161 -4.69 -1.86 -13.29
CA SER A 161 -4.69 -3.19 -12.66
C SER A 161 -3.49 -4.01 -13.09
N THR A 162 -3.12 -3.98 -14.38
CA THR A 162 -1.93 -4.67 -14.89
C THR A 162 -0.65 -4.14 -14.25
N LEU A 163 -0.49 -2.81 -14.18
CA LEU A 163 0.67 -2.18 -13.52
C LEU A 163 0.77 -2.58 -12.04
N ALA A 164 -0.36 -2.58 -11.31
CA ALA A 164 -0.39 -3.02 -9.93
C ALA A 164 0.03 -4.49 -9.78
N TRP A 165 -0.48 -5.38 -10.63
CA TRP A 165 -0.14 -6.80 -10.58
C TRP A 165 1.33 -7.08 -10.95
N VAL A 166 1.88 -6.35 -11.92
CA VAL A 166 3.32 -6.41 -12.22
C VAL A 166 4.13 -6.01 -11.00
N GLY A 167 3.72 -4.95 -10.29
CA GLY A 167 4.32 -4.55 -9.02
C GLY A 167 4.26 -5.66 -7.96
N PHE A 168 3.11 -6.33 -7.81
CA PHE A 168 2.96 -7.46 -6.88
C PHE A 168 3.85 -8.65 -7.22
N VAL A 169 4.04 -8.96 -8.51
CA VAL A 169 4.95 -10.02 -8.96
C VAL A 169 6.37 -9.69 -8.53
N PHE A 170 6.86 -8.48 -8.81
CA PHE A 170 8.20 -8.06 -8.40
C PHE A 170 8.36 -8.02 -6.87
N TYR A 171 7.33 -7.57 -6.16
CA TYR A 171 7.32 -7.57 -4.70
C TYR A 171 7.52 -8.98 -4.14
N TYR A 172 6.71 -9.96 -4.59
CA TYR A 172 6.81 -11.32 -4.07
C TYR A 172 8.03 -12.10 -4.57
N ASP A 173 8.56 -11.79 -5.76
CA ASP A 173 9.88 -12.28 -6.17
C ASP A 173 10.97 -11.80 -5.19
N ALA A 174 10.95 -10.52 -4.80
CA ALA A 174 11.89 -9.98 -3.81
C ALA A 174 11.68 -10.60 -2.41
N VAL A 175 10.43 -10.71 -1.94
CA VAL A 175 10.12 -11.36 -0.65
C VAL A 175 10.59 -12.82 -0.63
N SER A 176 10.53 -13.52 -1.76
CA SER A 176 11.03 -14.90 -1.83
C SER A 176 12.54 -15.00 -1.58
N ARG A 177 13.31 -13.97 -1.96
CA ARG A 177 14.78 -13.98 -1.95
C ARG A 177 15.42 -13.37 -0.70
N THR A 178 14.74 -12.45 -0.02
CA THR A 178 15.29 -11.73 1.14
C THR A 178 14.26 -11.57 2.26
N TYR A 179 14.61 -10.84 3.32
CA TYR A 179 13.75 -10.57 4.46
C TYR A 179 12.51 -9.76 4.09
N VAL A 180 11.33 -10.22 4.52
CA VAL A 180 10.05 -9.55 4.19
C VAL A 180 9.95 -8.17 4.86
N SER A 181 10.59 -8.01 6.02
CA SER A 181 10.74 -6.74 6.72
C SER A 181 11.46 -5.67 5.88
N LEU A 182 12.50 -6.04 5.11
CA LEU A 182 13.21 -5.10 4.23
C LEU A 182 12.36 -4.75 3.00
N VAL A 183 11.78 -5.77 2.35
CA VAL A 183 11.02 -5.57 1.10
C VAL A 183 9.75 -4.76 1.34
N SER A 184 9.04 -5.00 2.45
CA SER A 184 7.83 -4.27 2.81
C SER A 184 8.05 -2.79 3.08
N ALA A 185 9.26 -2.37 3.45
CA ALA A 185 9.58 -0.96 3.66
C ALA A 185 9.72 -0.18 2.35
N ILE A 186 10.16 -0.81 1.25
CA ILE A 186 10.43 -0.18 -0.05
C ILE A 186 9.22 0.58 -0.61
N PRO A 187 7.98 0.03 -0.60
CA PRO A 187 6.79 0.77 -1.00
C PRO A 187 6.56 2.10 -0.27
N SER A 188 7.13 2.32 0.92
CA SER A 188 7.05 3.61 1.63
C SER A 188 7.76 4.75 0.89
N THR A 189 8.56 4.44 -0.13
CA THR A 189 9.12 5.45 -1.04
C THR A 189 8.12 5.97 -2.07
N GLN A 190 6.95 5.33 -2.22
CA GLN A 190 5.94 5.69 -3.23
C GLN A 190 5.51 7.18 -3.17
N PRO A 191 5.22 7.79 -2.00
CA PRO A 191 4.87 9.22 -1.92
C PRO A 191 5.91 10.14 -2.55
N PHE A 192 7.20 9.78 -2.40
CA PHE A 192 8.29 10.54 -2.98
C PHE A 192 8.26 10.48 -4.51
N PHE A 193 8.08 9.29 -5.09
CA PHE A 193 7.94 9.15 -6.55
C PHE A 193 6.69 9.83 -7.08
N VAL A 194 5.55 9.74 -6.38
CA VAL A 194 4.33 10.47 -6.74
C VAL A 194 4.58 11.97 -6.78
N PHE A 195 5.27 12.52 -5.77
CA PHE A 195 5.65 13.93 -5.75
C PHE A 195 6.61 14.30 -6.88
N LEU A 196 7.64 13.49 -7.12
CA LEU A 196 8.59 13.71 -8.20
C LEU A 196 7.88 13.74 -9.56
N PHE A 197 6.99 12.79 -9.82
CA PHE A 197 6.19 12.76 -11.03
C PHE A 197 5.22 13.95 -11.12
N ALA A 198 4.63 14.38 -10.00
CA ALA A 198 3.77 15.55 -9.96
C ALA A 198 4.53 16.83 -10.35
N ILE A 199 5.76 17.03 -9.86
CA ILE A 199 6.61 18.17 -10.28
C ILE A 199 6.93 18.09 -11.76
N VAL A 200 7.43 16.94 -12.23
CA VAL A 200 7.82 16.76 -13.63
C VAL A 200 6.64 17.04 -14.55
N LEU A 201 5.47 16.44 -14.26
CA LEU A 201 4.26 16.67 -15.03
C LEU A 201 3.73 18.10 -14.88
N GLY A 202 3.87 18.75 -13.73
CA GLY A 202 3.49 20.15 -13.55
C GLY A 202 4.34 21.12 -14.37
N VAL A 203 5.63 20.81 -14.59
CA VAL A 203 6.52 21.58 -15.47
C VAL A 203 6.14 21.41 -16.94
N PHE A 204 5.86 20.18 -17.39
CA PHE A 204 5.54 19.90 -18.79
C PHE A 204 4.08 20.14 -19.17
N TYR A 205 3.16 20.01 -18.20
CA TYR A 205 1.72 20.09 -18.38
C TYR A 205 1.05 20.87 -17.22
N PRO A 206 1.33 22.18 -17.09
CA PRO A 206 0.85 23.00 -15.98
C PRO A 206 -0.70 23.11 -15.90
N GLU A 207 -1.42 22.85 -16.99
CA GLU A 207 -2.88 22.83 -17.01
C GLU A 207 -3.48 21.59 -16.31
N LEU A 208 -2.74 20.49 -16.23
CA LEU A 208 -3.20 19.20 -15.67
C LEU A 208 -2.96 19.09 -14.16
N ILE A 209 -1.90 19.73 -13.64
CA ILE A 209 -1.50 19.66 -12.22
C ILE A 209 -1.24 21.07 -11.69
N LYS A 210 -2.26 21.67 -11.06
CA LYS A 210 -2.07 22.84 -10.19
C LYS A 210 -1.61 22.36 -8.82
N GLU A 211 -0.34 22.01 -8.70
CA GLU A 211 0.24 21.85 -7.37
C GLU A 211 0.40 23.26 -6.78
N ASN A 212 -0.31 23.56 -5.69
CA ASN A 212 -0.06 24.79 -4.91
C ASN A 212 1.31 24.65 -4.25
N ILE A 213 2.36 24.99 -4.99
CA ILE A 213 3.75 25.11 -4.52
C ILE A 213 3.91 26.36 -3.62
N ASP A 214 2.84 27.14 -3.45
CA ASP A 214 2.83 28.44 -2.76
C ASP A 214 3.24 28.39 -1.28
N GLU A 215 3.21 27.23 -0.63
CA GLU A 215 3.75 27.07 0.71
C GLU A 215 5.20 26.59 0.66
N LYS A 216 6.16 27.52 0.80
CA LYS A 216 7.61 27.22 0.94
C LYS A 216 7.89 26.10 1.97
N SER A 217 7.07 26.01 3.02
CA SER A 217 7.12 24.94 4.03
C SER A 217 6.88 23.55 3.44
N ALA A 218 5.90 23.39 2.54
CA ALA A 218 5.58 22.11 1.92
C ALA A 218 6.74 21.59 1.03
N VAL A 219 7.42 22.48 0.31
CA VAL A 219 8.59 22.12 -0.50
C VAL A 219 9.75 21.66 0.38
N VAL A 220 10.03 22.36 1.47
CA VAL A 220 11.10 21.98 2.42
C VAL A 220 10.81 20.62 3.05
N ILE A 221 9.58 20.38 3.49
CA ILE A 221 9.15 19.10 4.08
C ILE A 221 9.38 17.95 3.10
N LYS A 222 8.99 18.13 1.83
CA LYS A 222 9.17 17.11 0.79
C LYS A 222 10.64 16.90 0.43
N GLY A 223 11.46 17.95 0.50
CA GLY A 223 12.92 17.84 0.36
C GLY A 223 13.57 17.04 1.50
N ILE A 224 13.18 17.31 2.75
CA ILE A 224 13.63 16.53 3.92
C ILE A 224 13.24 15.07 3.77
N ALA A 225 11.98 14.80 3.40
CA ALA A 225 11.52 13.44 3.20
C ALA A 225 12.26 12.72 2.07
N ALA A 226 12.61 13.42 0.98
CA ALA A 226 13.45 12.85 -0.08
C ALA A 226 14.81 12.37 0.46
N VAL A 227 15.47 13.20 1.27
CA VAL A 227 16.74 12.83 1.92
C VAL A 227 16.55 11.63 2.85
N MET A 228 15.46 11.59 3.62
CA MET A 228 15.14 10.45 4.49
C MET A 228 14.89 9.16 3.70
N VAL A 229 14.18 9.23 2.57
CA VAL A 229 13.98 8.08 1.66
C VAL A 229 15.32 7.58 1.14
N LEU A 230 16.18 8.48 0.63
CA LEU A 230 17.47 8.11 0.06
C LEU A 230 18.41 7.51 1.12
N ALA A 231 18.51 8.14 2.28
CA ALA A 231 19.29 7.65 3.40
C ALA A 231 18.76 6.31 3.90
N GLY A 232 17.44 6.17 4.05
CA GLY A 232 16.82 4.92 4.49
C GLY A 232 17.02 3.79 3.50
N THR A 233 16.87 4.06 2.20
CA THR A 233 17.15 3.10 1.12
C THR A 233 18.61 2.66 1.15
N TYR A 234 19.55 3.61 1.29
CA TYR A 234 20.98 3.29 1.39
C TYR A 234 21.27 2.39 2.60
N LEU A 235 20.71 2.68 3.77
CA LEU A 235 20.93 1.88 4.99
C LEU A 235 20.33 0.46 4.92
N ILE A 236 19.30 0.25 4.09
CA ILE A 236 18.71 -1.07 3.85
C ILE A 236 19.56 -1.90 2.89
N VAL A 237 20.18 -1.26 1.89
CA VAL A 237 20.92 -1.95 0.82
C VAL A 237 22.41 -2.13 1.12
N ALA A 238 23.04 -1.15 1.78
CA ALA A 238 24.44 -1.20 2.20
C ALA A 238 24.64 -2.20 3.33
#